data_AF-A0AAW1NDT1-F1
#
_entry.id   AF-A0AAW1NDT1-F1
#
_cell.length_a   1.000
_cell.length_b   1.000
_cell.length_c   1.000
_cell.angle_alpha   90.00
_cell.angle_beta   90.00
_cell.angle_gamma   90.00
#
_symmetry.space_group_name_H-M   'P 1'
#
loop_
_entity.id
_entity.type
_entity.pdbx_description
1 polymer ?
#
loop_
_entity_poly.entity_id
_entity_poly.type
_entity_poly.pdbx_seq_one_letter_code
_entity_poly.pdbx_strand_id
1 'polypeptide(L)'
;MSDIVKDIGVIWSRLFDHRPFLNGEIRYTLHEFEELRNDTEVESLFLLLEQITDIKTTQIERVKQAIDISLKPSSESLTTALDTCEKIAQLEEKFKQEPSLELCRQNRQQEWARFIAGLTHSIERLDNAFEEKEEELQEFYRDLEKKLNLSHSTNLNAEDDAPIGILNLTSKDNLDDPKRGPTDHVYLLKEEDHVFMNGLDLKSENIDASLSVGSKLDAANDKNKKLLTLEDLYWVYKKIEENNSDNSKDKIYFHEIFEGSGIILPQNGEIPRNPELEKRCNILKAQQQNQQYKAMTKNVDNVRQKYPEDTIAYQMKQLNKHLIAVAQFIFSVIAGFAFGFIGVELLVGRLDFGFRLLLGIICGLTVALAELYFLAKKLNEDINFTAKTEELNKSSKLN
;
A
#
# COMPACT_ATOMS: atom_id res chain seq x y z
N MET A 1 34.38 14.24 -106.29
CA MET A 1 33.07 13.56 -106.17
C MET A 1 33.19 12.16 -105.57
N SER A 2 34.22 11.37 -105.88
CA SER A 2 34.43 10.02 -105.33
C SER A 2 34.58 9.97 -103.80
N ASP A 3 35.25 10.96 -103.21
CA ASP A 3 35.61 10.92 -101.79
C ASP A 3 34.41 11.25 -100.90
N ILE A 4 33.56 12.18 -101.34
CA ILE A 4 32.29 12.50 -100.69
C ILE A 4 31.36 11.27 -100.71
N VAL A 5 31.32 10.50 -101.79
CA VAL A 5 30.50 9.28 -101.88
C VAL A 5 31.04 8.18 -100.97
N LYS A 6 32.37 8.06 -100.82
CA LYS A 6 32.99 7.14 -99.87
C LYS A 6 32.71 7.56 -98.42
N ASP A 7 32.84 8.83 -98.10
CA ASP A 7 32.57 9.36 -96.77
C ASP A 7 31.09 9.19 -96.40
N ILE A 8 30.16 9.43 -97.33
CA ILE A 8 28.73 9.15 -97.12
C ILE A 8 28.49 7.65 -96.93
N GLY A 9 29.18 6.79 -97.66
CA GLY A 9 29.10 5.33 -97.48
C GLY A 9 29.63 4.85 -96.12
N VAL A 10 30.69 5.48 -95.62
CA VAL A 10 31.27 5.20 -94.28
C VAL A 10 30.39 5.75 -93.17
N ILE A 11 29.79 6.92 -93.36
CA ILE A 11 28.80 7.47 -92.43
C ILE A 11 27.55 6.58 -92.41
N TRP A 12 27.07 6.14 -93.58
CA TRP A 12 25.91 5.25 -93.69
C TRP A 12 26.16 3.90 -93.03
N SER A 13 27.32 3.28 -93.22
CA SER A 13 27.66 2.04 -92.52
C SER A 13 27.85 2.26 -91.02
N ARG A 14 28.41 3.38 -90.55
CA ARG A 14 28.46 3.66 -89.10
C ARG A 14 27.10 3.95 -88.47
N LEU A 15 26.20 4.62 -89.19
CA LEU A 15 24.89 4.99 -88.67
C LEU A 15 23.92 3.79 -88.69
N PHE A 16 24.05 2.90 -89.67
CA PHE A 16 23.10 1.81 -89.91
C PHE A 16 23.67 0.40 -89.69
N ASP A 17 24.97 0.20 -89.52
CA ASP A 17 25.53 -1.08 -89.09
C ASP A 17 25.38 -1.20 -87.57
N HIS A 18 24.14 -1.49 -87.17
CA HIS A 18 23.70 -1.72 -85.80
C HIS A 18 24.22 -3.05 -85.25
N ARG A 19 24.92 -3.86 -86.04
CA ARG A 19 25.42 -5.18 -85.61
C ARG A 19 26.35 -5.11 -84.38
N PRO A 20 27.31 -4.17 -84.26
CA PRO A 20 28.14 -4.05 -83.07
C PRO A 20 27.33 -3.60 -81.85
N PHE A 21 26.37 -2.71 -82.04
CA PHE A 21 25.46 -2.25 -80.98
C PHE A 21 24.54 -3.38 -80.51
N LEU A 22 23.87 -4.06 -81.44
CA LEU A 22 22.91 -5.13 -81.18
C LEU A 22 23.62 -6.37 -80.61
N ASN A 23 24.82 -6.70 -81.08
CA ASN A 23 25.64 -7.74 -80.44
C ASN A 23 26.16 -7.33 -79.06
N GLY A 24 26.41 -6.03 -78.83
CA GLY A 24 26.75 -5.49 -77.51
C GLY A 24 25.58 -5.64 -76.54
N GLU A 25 24.38 -5.25 -76.95
CA GLU A 25 23.13 -5.39 -76.19
C GLU A 25 22.75 -6.87 -75.97
N ILE A 26 22.91 -7.75 -76.97
CA ILE A 26 22.69 -9.19 -76.79
C ILE A 26 23.67 -9.76 -75.77
N ARG A 27 24.94 -9.34 -75.79
CA ARG A 27 25.94 -9.79 -74.80
C ARG A 27 25.67 -9.20 -73.42
N TYR A 28 25.25 -7.95 -73.35
CA TYR A 28 24.87 -7.30 -72.10
C TYR A 28 23.66 -7.98 -71.47
N THR A 29 22.62 -8.25 -72.25
CA THR A 29 21.43 -8.99 -71.81
C THR A 29 21.74 -10.43 -71.43
N LEU A 30 22.56 -11.16 -72.19
CA LEU A 30 23.02 -12.50 -71.78
C LEU A 30 23.82 -12.46 -70.48
N HIS A 31 24.76 -11.52 -70.33
CA HIS A 31 25.53 -11.37 -69.10
C HIS A 31 24.64 -11.01 -67.90
N GLU A 32 23.66 -10.13 -68.08
CA GLU A 32 22.75 -9.72 -67.00
C GLU A 32 21.78 -10.85 -66.61
N PHE A 33 21.29 -11.66 -67.56
CA PHE A 33 20.38 -12.76 -67.28
C PHE A 33 21.08 -14.06 -66.86
N GLU A 34 22.18 -14.45 -67.49
CA GLU A 34 22.89 -15.71 -67.19
C GLU A 34 23.89 -15.56 -66.04
N GLU A 35 24.61 -14.43 -65.93
CA GLU A 35 25.68 -14.29 -64.92
C GLU A 35 25.23 -13.53 -63.65
N LEU A 36 24.37 -12.51 -63.77
CA LEU A 36 23.95 -11.70 -62.60
C LEU A 36 22.62 -12.17 -61.99
N ARG A 37 21.65 -12.58 -62.81
CA ARG A 37 20.34 -13.08 -62.32
C ARG A 37 20.32 -14.60 -62.12
N ASN A 38 20.87 -15.36 -63.06
CA ASN A 38 20.90 -16.83 -63.03
C ASN A 38 19.57 -17.43 -62.50
N ASP A 39 19.61 -18.45 -61.64
CA ASP A 39 18.45 -19.04 -60.96
C ASP A 39 18.06 -18.31 -59.66
N THR A 40 18.65 -17.15 -59.32
CA THR A 40 18.40 -16.48 -58.01
C THR A 40 16.94 -16.08 -57.82
N GLU A 41 16.24 -15.70 -58.90
CA GLU A 41 14.81 -15.41 -58.86
C GLU A 41 14.00 -16.69 -58.64
N VAL A 42 14.42 -17.81 -59.24
CA VAL A 42 13.81 -19.13 -59.03
C VAL A 42 14.04 -19.61 -57.59
N GLU A 43 15.24 -19.46 -57.05
CA GLU A 43 15.54 -19.71 -55.63
C GLU A 43 14.70 -18.81 -54.72
N SER A 44 14.56 -17.52 -55.05
CA SER A 44 13.72 -16.60 -54.29
C SER A 44 12.24 -17.01 -54.32
N LEU A 45 11.76 -17.52 -55.45
CA LEU A 45 10.40 -18.04 -55.60
C LEU A 45 10.19 -19.34 -54.80
N PHE A 46 11.18 -20.23 -54.78
CA PHE A 46 11.12 -21.43 -53.95
C PHE A 46 11.15 -21.09 -52.46
N LEU A 47 11.97 -20.13 -52.05
CA LEU A 47 12.07 -19.67 -50.68
C LEU A 47 10.78 -18.96 -50.24
N LEU A 48 10.17 -18.16 -51.12
CA LEU A 48 8.84 -17.60 -50.92
C LEU A 48 7.76 -18.69 -50.84
N LEU A 49 7.83 -19.71 -51.68
CA LEU A 49 6.88 -20.83 -51.66
C LEU A 49 7.00 -21.63 -50.36
N GLU A 50 8.21 -21.89 -49.90
CA GLU A 50 8.50 -22.53 -48.61
C GLU A 50 7.92 -21.69 -47.47
N GLN A 51 8.22 -20.38 -47.44
CA GLN A 51 7.65 -19.46 -46.45
C GLN A 51 6.12 -19.41 -46.49
N ILE A 52 5.52 -19.37 -47.68
CA ILE A 52 4.06 -19.39 -47.85
C ILE A 52 3.48 -20.70 -47.32
N THR A 53 4.16 -21.82 -47.57
CA THR A 53 3.74 -23.15 -47.12
C THR A 53 3.87 -23.28 -45.60
N ASP A 54 4.95 -22.78 -45.01
CA ASP A 54 5.17 -22.72 -43.57
C ASP A 54 4.13 -21.85 -42.88
N ILE A 55 3.85 -20.67 -43.44
CA ILE A 55 2.80 -19.78 -42.92
C ILE A 55 1.46 -20.50 -42.96
N LYS A 56 1.12 -21.10 -44.11
CA LYS A 56 -0.17 -21.76 -44.33
C LYS A 56 -0.38 -22.96 -43.42
N THR A 57 0.64 -23.78 -43.22
CA THR A 57 0.53 -25.07 -42.52
C THR A 57 0.79 -24.94 -41.03
N THR A 58 1.80 -24.16 -40.62
CA THR A 58 2.24 -24.11 -39.22
C THR A 58 1.79 -22.84 -38.52
N GLN A 59 1.99 -21.67 -39.13
CA GLN A 59 1.77 -20.40 -38.43
C GLN A 59 0.28 -20.12 -38.24
N ILE A 60 -0.56 -20.40 -39.24
CA ILE A 60 -2.02 -20.25 -39.12
C ILE A 60 -2.56 -21.13 -37.97
N GLU A 61 -2.10 -22.38 -37.87
CA GLU A 61 -2.57 -23.30 -36.84
C GLU A 61 -2.06 -22.91 -35.44
N ARG A 62 -0.79 -22.48 -35.32
CA ARG A 62 -0.23 -21.95 -34.07
C ARG A 62 -0.95 -20.70 -33.60
N VAL A 63 -1.26 -19.77 -34.52
CA VAL A 63 -2.01 -18.55 -34.21
C VAL A 63 -3.44 -18.91 -33.78
N LYS A 64 -4.10 -19.84 -34.49
CA LYS A 64 -5.43 -20.32 -34.10
C LYS A 64 -5.44 -20.94 -32.70
N GLN A 65 -4.48 -21.81 -32.39
CA GLN A 65 -4.34 -22.41 -31.07
C GLN A 65 -4.04 -21.37 -29.98
N ALA A 66 -3.17 -20.39 -30.24
CA ALA A 66 -2.86 -19.32 -29.30
C ALA A 66 -4.08 -18.41 -29.05
N ILE A 67 -4.88 -18.14 -30.08
CA ILE A 67 -6.14 -17.42 -29.97
C ILE A 67 -7.14 -18.23 -29.15
N ASP A 68 -7.31 -19.52 -29.42
CA ASP A 68 -8.24 -20.38 -28.67
C ASP A 68 -7.85 -20.49 -27.18
N ILE A 69 -6.56 -20.58 -26.87
CA ILE A 69 -6.04 -20.63 -25.49
C ILE A 69 -6.29 -19.31 -24.74
N SER A 70 -6.19 -18.16 -25.41
CA SER A 70 -6.27 -16.85 -24.74
C SER A 70 -7.67 -16.25 -24.75
N LEU A 71 -8.39 -16.37 -25.85
CA LEU A 71 -9.71 -15.79 -26.06
C LEU A 71 -10.78 -16.54 -25.27
N LYS A 72 -10.68 -17.87 -25.17
CA LYS A 72 -11.70 -18.67 -24.48
C LYS A 72 -11.75 -18.36 -22.98
N PRO A 73 -10.64 -18.39 -22.20
CA PRO A 73 -10.67 -17.98 -20.79
C PRO A 73 -11.10 -16.52 -20.61
N SER A 74 -10.67 -15.62 -21.50
CA SER A 74 -11.09 -14.21 -21.42
C SER A 74 -12.60 -14.08 -21.64
N SER A 75 -13.17 -14.81 -22.60
CA SER A 75 -14.61 -14.81 -22.88
C SER A 75 -15.40 -15.40 -21.71
N GLU A 76 -14.94 -16.50 -21.12
CA GLU A 76 -15.56 -17.12 -19.93
C GLU A 76 -15.47 -16.19 -18.71
N SER A 77 -14.35 -15.48 -18.54
CA SER A 77 -14.21 -14.48 -17.48
C SER A 77 -15.15 -13.28 -17.68
N LEU A 78 -15.39 -12.87 -18.93
CA LEU A 78 -16.32 -11.81 -19.25
C LEU A 78 -17.77 -12.25 -19.06
N THR A 79 -18.13 -13.47 -19.45
CA THR A 79 -19.50 -13.99 -19.21
C THR A 79 -19.77 -14.15 -17.72
N THR A 80 -18.81 -14.64 -16.94
CA THR A 80 -18.97 -14.72 -15.46
C THR A 80 -19.04 -13.34 -14.81
N ALA A 81 -18.29 -12.35 -15.31
CA ALA A 81 -18.41 -10.98 -14.85
C ALA A 81 -19.78 -10.37 -15.20
N LEU A 82 -20.30 -10.63 -16.41
CA LEU A 82 -21.65 -10.20 -16.79
C LEU A 82 -22.73 -10.85 -15.91
N ASP A 83 -22.64 -12.15 -15.64
CA ASP A 83 -23.57 -12.87 -14.77
C ASP A 83 -23.56 -12.31 -13.33
N THR A 84 -22.38 -11.91 -12.83
CA THR A 84 -22.29 -11.30 -11.49
C THR A 84 -22.88 -9.89 -11.48
N CYS A 85 -22.64 -9.08 -12.50
CA CYS A 85 -23.28 -7.77 -12.66
C CYS A 85 -24.82 -7.90 -12.74
N GLU A 86 -25.34 -8.88 -13.48
CA GLU A 86 -26.78 -9.09 -13.58
C GLU A 86 -27.39 -9.54 -12.25
N LYS A 87 -26.73 -10.44 -11.51
CA LYS A 87 -27.14 -10.83 -10.16
C LYS A 87 -27.17 -9.64 -9.20
N ILE A 88 -26.17 -8.75 -9.27
CA ILE A 88 -26.12 -7.54 -8.43
C ILE A 88 -27.28 -6.60 -8.78
N ALA A 89 -27.56 -6.39 -10.08
CA ALA A 89 -28.69 -5.56 -10.52
C ALA A 89 -30.04 -6.12 -10.02
N GLN A 90 -30.25 -7.43 -10.11
CA GLN A 90 -31.46 -8.09 -9.59
C GLN A 90 -31.58 -7.96 -8.06
N LEU A 91 -30.47 -8.04 -7.33
CA LEU A 91 -30.46 -7.81 -5.88
C LEU A 91 -30.78 -6.36 -5.54
N GLU A 92 -30.23 -5.40 -6.28
CA GLU A 92 -30.53 -3.98 -6.10
C GLU A 92 -32.02 -3.69 -6.30
N GLU A 93 -32.65 -4.29 -7.31
CA GLU A 93 -34.08 -4.14 -7.55
C GLU A 93 -34.92 -4.73 -6.40
N LYS A 94 -34.54 -5.90 -5.87
CA LYS A 94 -35.17 -6.49 -4.69
C LYS A 94 -35.00 -5.63 -3.44
N PHE A 95 -33.81 -5.06 -3.21
CA PHE A 95 -33.55 -4.14 -2.09
C PHE A 95 -34.34 -2.83 -2.21
N LYS A 96 -34.52 -2.30 -3.42
CA LYS A 96 -35.39 -1.15 -3.66
C LYS A 96 -36.86 -1.47 -3.39
N GLN A 97 -37.28 -2.71 -3.62
CA GLN A 97 -38.65 -3.16 -3.39
C GLN A 97 -38.96 -3.50 -1.93
N GLU A 98 -37.98 -3.72 -1.04
CA GLU A 98 -38.22 -3.93 0.40
C GLU A 98 -38.55 -2.59 1.11
N PRO A 99 -39.82 -2.23 1.33
CA PRO A 99 -40.21 -1.00 2.02
C PRO A 99 -40.07 -1.15 3.54
N SER A 100 -39.68 -2.34 4.00
CA SER A 100 -39.58 -2.73 5.40
C SER A 100 -38.50 -1.92 6.12
N LEU A 101 -37.38 -1.62 5.46
CA LEU A 101 -36.30 -0.85 6.05
C LEU A 101 -36.65 0.63 6.18
N GLU A 102 -37.31 1.22 5.18
CA GLU A 102 -37.79 2.61 5.27
C GLU A 102 -38.89 2.76 6.31
N LEU A 103 -39.84 1.81 6.37
CA LEU A 103 -40.87 1.78 7.40
C LEU A 103 -40.28 1.61 8.81
N CYS A 104 -39.29 0.72 9.00
CA CYS A 104 -38.57 0.59 10.26
C CYS A 104 -37.80 1.86 10.63
N ARG A 105 -37.18 2.55 9.66
CA ARG A 105 -36.52 3.84 9.89
C ARG A 105 -37.51 4.91 10.35
N GLN A 106 -38.67 4.98 9.70
CA GLN A 106 -39.74 5.91 10.09
C GLN A 106 -40.29 5.60 11.47
N ASN A 107 -40.54 4.33 11.80
CA ASN A 107 -41.01 3.92 13.13
C ASN A 107 -40.01 4.30 14.22
N ARG A 108 -38.72 4.02 14.00
CA ARG A 108 -37.66 4.42 14.94
C ARG A 108 -37.56 5.94 15.09
N GLN A 109 -37.76 6.68 14.00
CA GLN A 109 -37.77 8.14 14.03
C GLN A 109 -38.97 8.69 14.83
N GLN A 110 -40.14 8.06 14.72
CA GLN A 110 -41.32 8.41 15.53
C GLN A 110 -41.11 8.07 17.00
N GLU A 111 -40.55 6.90 17.32
CA GLU A 111 -40.19 6.50 18.68
C GLU A 111 -39.19 7.47 19.30
N TRP A 112 -38.15 7.84 18.54
CA TRP A 112 -37.17 8.83 18.97
C TRP A 112 -37.80 10.19 19.23
N ALA A 113 -38.69 10.65 18.33
CA ALA A 113 -39.39 11.91 18.52
C ALA A 113 -40.27 11.91 19.79
N ARG A 114 -40.99 10.81 20.05
CA ARG A 114 -41.77 10.65 21.29
C ARG A 114 -40.88 10.63 22.53
N PHE A 115 -39.77 9.92 22.47
CA PHE A 115 -38.81 9.84 23.56
C PHE A 115 -38.21 11.21 23.88
N ILE A 116 -37.73 11.93 22.85
CA ILE A 116 -37.17 13.27 23.01
C ILE A 116 -38.22 14.23 23.57
N ALA A 117 -39.46 14.20 23.07
CA ALA A 117 -40.54 15.03 23.60
C ALA A 117 -40.79 14.76 25.10
N GLY A 118 -40.81 13.49 25.51
CA GLY A 118 -40.93 13.11 26.92
C GLY A 118 -39.75 13.56 27.77
N LEU A 119 -38.53 13.49 27.22
CA LEU A 119 -37.31 13.91 27.91
C LEU A 119 -37.26 15.43 28.07
N THR A 120 -37.61 16.20 27.03
CA THR A 120 -37.77 17.66 27.14
C THR A 120 -38.82 18.05 28.17
N HIS A 121 -39.96 17.37 28.20
CA HIS A 121 -40.99 17.63 29.22
C HIS A 121 -40.49 17.31 30.64
N SER A 122 -39.67 16.27 30.80
CA SER A 122 -39.07 15.94 32.10
C SER A 122 -38.03 16.97 32.54
N ILE A 123 -37.23 17.50 31.60
CA ILE A 123 -36.27 18.58 31.87
C ILE A 123 -37.03 19.84 32.28
N GLU A 124 -38.03 20.25 31.51
CA GLU A 124 -38.85 21.43 31.80
C GLU A 124 -39.55 21.32 33.17
N ARG A 125 -40.03 20.13 33.53
CA ARG A 125 -40.60 19.88 34.85
C ARG A 125 -39.56 19.97 35.97
N LEU A 126 -38.34 19.50 35.74
CA LEU A 126 -37.25 19.63 36.70
C LEU A 126 -36.85 21.10 36.86
N ASP A 127 -36.68 21.82 35.77
CA ASP A 127 -36.31 23.25 35.78
C ASP A 127 -37.35 24.07 36.57
N ASN A 128 -38.64 23.86 36.31
CA ASN A 128 -39.71 24.52 37.06
C ASN A 128 -39.68 24.18 38.57
N ALA A 129 -39.38 22.92 38.92
CA ALA A 129 -39.27 22.51 40.32
C ALA A 129 -38.02 23.08 41.00
N PHE A 130 -36.92 23.24 40.25
CA PHE A 130 -35.72 23.91 40.74
C PHE A 130 -35.97 25.40 40.95
N GLU A 131 -36.65 26.07 40.03
CA GLU A 131 -36.98 27.50 40.14
C GLU A 131 -37.87 27.77 41.35
N GLU A 132 -38.90 26.95 41.57
CA GLU A 132 -39.74 27.04 42.79
C GLU A 132 -38.90 26.85 44.07
N LYS A 133 -37.98 25.88 44.07
CA LYS A 133 -37.09 25.64 45.22
C LYS A 133 -36.06 26.75 45.43
N GLU A 134 -35.59 27.35 44.35
CA GLU A 134 -34.68 28.49 44.40
C GLU A 134 -35.39 29.72 44.97
N GLU A 135 -36.62 30.01 44.53
CA GLU A 135 -37.44 31.07 45.12
C GLU A 135 -37.67 30.83 46.62
N GLU A 136 -38.06 29.61 47.01
CA GLU A 136 -38.21 29.24 48.43
C GLU A 136 -36.91 29.52 49.21
N LEU A 137 -35.76 29.06 48.70
CA LEU A 137 -34.45 29.29 49.31
C LEU A 137 -34.13 30.78 49.43
N GLN A 138 -34.38 31.56 48.37
CA GLN A 138 -34.18 33.01 48.39
C GLN A 138 -35.05 33.69 49.45
N GLU A 139 -36.31 33.27 49.61
CA GLU A 139 -37.19 33.79 50.67
C GLU A 139 -36.69 33.41 52.07
N PHE A 140 -36.27 32.16 52.26
CA PHE A 140 -35.70 31.68 53.51
C PHE A 140 -34.45 32.47 53.90
N TYR A 141 -33.52 32.70 52.97
CA TYR A 141 -32.31 33.47 53.23
C TYR A 141 -32.61 34.96 53.44
N ARG A 142 -33.54 35.55 52.70
CA ARG A 142 -34.00 36.94 52.91
C ARG A 142 -34.58 37.13 54.32
N ASP A 143 -35.30 36.14 54.83
CA ASP A 143 -35.84 36.16 56.19
C ASP A 143 -34.78 35.86 57.26
N LEU A 144 -33.76 35.05 56.93
CA LEU A 144 -32.60 34.81 57.78
C LEU A 144 -31.71 36.07 57.88
N GLU A 145 -31.52 36.78 56.77
CA GLU A 145 -30.79 38.05 56.70
C GLU A 145 -31.48 39.13 57.56
N LYS A 146 -32.81 39.25 57.47
CA LYS A 146 -33.59 40.12 58.38
C LYS A 146 -33.40 39.75 59.85
N LYS A 147 -33.24 38.47 60.17
CA LYS A 147 -32.98 37.98 61.53
C LYS A 147 -31.53 38.25 61.99
N LEU A 148 -30.56 38.24 61.08
CA LEU A 148 -29.12 38.45 61.39
C LEU A 148 -28.72 39.91 61.52
N ASN A 149 -29.42 40.84 60.85
CA ASN A 149 -29.17 42.28 60.97
C ASN A 149 -29.46 42.87 62.38
N LEU A 150 -29.70 42.03 63.40
CA LEU A 150 -29.87 42.41 64.81
C LEU A 150 -28.66 42.12 65.70
N SER A 151 -27.55 41.57 65.21
CA SER A 151 -26.37 41.31 66.05
C SER A 151 -25.04 41.53 65.34
N HIS A 152 -24.41 42.66 65.67
CA HIS A 152 -23.00 42.95 65.40
C HIS A 152 -22.08 42.28 66.43
N SER A 153 -20.86 41.97 65.97
CA SER A 153 -19.58 41.78 66.69
C SER A 153 -19.42 40.50 67.53
N THR A 154 -18.38 39.67 67.31
CA THR A 154 -16.94 39.82 67.67
C THR A 154 -16.37 38.43 68.02
N ASN A 155 -15.28 38.05 67.34
CA ASN A 155 -13.95 37.75 67.87
C ASN A 155 -13.85 36.60 68.90
N LEU A 156 -13.15 35.51 68.54
CA LEU A 156 -11.90 35.03 69.16
C LEU A 156 -11.73 33.49 69.24
N ASN A 157 -10.48 33.09 69.00
CA ASN A 157 -9.70 32.01 69.62
C ASN A 157 -9.81 30.56 69.13
N ALA A 158 -8.61 30.02 68.92
CA ALA A 158 -8.28 28.65 68.63
C ALA A 158 -8.22 27.84 69.93
N GLU A 159 -8.83 26.65 69.93
CA GLU A 159 -8.49 25.57 70.87
C GLU A 159 -8.77 24.19 70.25
N ASP A 160 -7.68 23.41 70.16
CA ASP A 160 -7.47 21.98 70.34
C ASP A 160 -8.66 21.01 70.27
N ASP A 161 -9.02 20.56 69.05
CA ASP A 161 -9.47 19.18 68.74
C ASP A 161 -9.78 19.02 67.23
N ALA A 162 -8.75 19.13 66.38
CA ALA A 162 -8.89 19.00 64.92
C ALA A 162 -8.17 17.75 64.35
N PRO A 163 -8.73 17.07 63.32
CA PRO A 163 -8.10 15.93 62.64
C PRO A 163 -6.88 16.37 61.83
N ILE A 164 -5.96 15.42 61.61
CA ILE A 164 -4.56 15.63 61.16
C ILE A 164 -4.44 16.44 59.85
N GLY A 165 -5.46 16.42 58.96
CA GLY A 165 -5.47 17.21 57.73
C GLY A 165 -5.60 18.74 57.96
N ILE A 166 -6.20 19.16 59.07
CA ILE A 166 -6.40 20.57 59.41
C ILE A 166 -5.25 21.10 60.27
N LEU A 167 -4.62 20.24 61.08
CA LEU A 167 -3.39 20.56 61.82
C LEU A 167 -2.19 20.86 60.89
N ASN A 168 -2.19 20.31 59.67
CA ASN A 168 -1.16 20.59 58.65
C ASN A 168 -1.27 21.98 57.98
N LEU A 169 -2.23 22.82 58.38
CA LEU A 169 -2.25 24.23 58.01
C LEU A 169 -1.39 25.09 58.93
N THR A 170 -1.08 24.60 60.14
CA THR A 170 -0.40 25.37 61.19
C THR A 170 0.80 24.64 61.80
N SER A 171 1.68 24.07 60.99
CA SER A 171 3.05 23.82 61.44
C SER A 171 3.99 23.60 60.26
N LYS A 172 5.08 24.36 60.23
CA LYS A 172 6.32 23.91 59.61
C LYS A 172 6.89 22.88 60.57
N ASP A 173 6.90 21.60 60.21
CA ASP A 173 8.11 20.76 60.22
C ASP A 173 7.79 19.28 59.93
N ASN A 174 8.80 18.64 59.35
CA ASN A 174 8.94 17.27 58.87
C ASN A 174 8.28 16.18 59.73
N LEU A 175 7.65 15.17 59.09
CA LEU A 175 8.00 13.73 59.16
C LEU A 175 6.91 12.80 58.58
N ASP A 176 7.37 11.90 57.70
CA ASP A 176 6.92 10.57 57.26
C ASP A 176 5.43 10.16 57.31
N ASP A 177 4.86 9.96 56.12
CA ASP A 177 3.52 9.39 55.87
C ASP A 177 3.42 7.90 56.26
N PRO A 178 2.46 7.46 57.10
CA PRO A 178 2.07 6.05 57.15
C PRO A 178 1.19 5.74 55.93
N LYS A 179 1.59 4.73 55.14
CA LYS A 179 0.80 4.20 54.02
C LYS A 179 -0.59 3.78 54.50
N ARG A 180 -1.63 4.54 54.13
CA ARG A 180 -3.03 4.14 54.29
C ARG A 180 -3.39 3.21 53.13
N GLY A 181 -3.89 2.01 53.47
CA GLY A 181 -4.45 1.07 52.49
C GLY A 181 -5.73 1.63 51.84
N PRO A 182 -6.17 1.07 50.71
CA PRO A 182 -7.38 1.52 50.03
C PRO A 182 -8.56 1.35 50.98
N THR A 183 -9.25 2.46 51.27
CA THR A 183 -10.47 2.46 52.07
C THR A 183 -11.62 1.91 51.24
N ASP A 184 -12.32 0.91 51.76
CA ASP A 184 -13.57 0.43 51.18
C ASP A 184 -14.55 1.61 51.12
N HIS A 185 -14.91 2.01 49.90
CA HIS A 185 -15.90 3.04 49.66
C HIS A 185 -17.26 2.50 50.09
N VAL A 186 -17.68 2.82 51.31
CA VAL A 186 -19.08 2.64 51.73
C VAL A 186 -19.87 3.77 51.07
N TYR A 187 -20.22 3.55 49.79
CA TYR A 187 -21.36 4.25 49.22
C TYR A 187 -22.56 3.92 50.13
N LEU A 188 -23.34 4.94 50.52
CA LEU A 188 -24.63 4.75 51.16
C LEU A 188 -25.60 4.15 50.12
N LEU A 189 -25.34 2.90 49.76
CA LEU A 189 -26.23 2.05 49.00
C LEU A 189 -27.44 1.81 49.89
N LYS A 190 -28.62 2.22 49.41
CA LYS A 190 -29.86 1.82 50.04
C LYS A 190 -30.07 0.33 49.78
N GLU A 191 -30.90 -0.34 50.59
CA GLU A 191 -31.19 -1.78 50.38
C GLU A 191 -31.69 -2.08 48.96
N GLU A 192 -32.35 -1.12 48.32
CA GLU A 192 -32.83 -1.17 46.94
C GLU A 192 -31.68 -1.27 45.91
N ASP A 193 -30.55 -0.62 46.17
CA ASP A 193 -29.38 -0.61 45.28
C ASP A 193 -28.67 -1.98 45.30
N HIS A 194 -28.69 -2.67 46.44
CA HIS A 194 -28.14 -4.03 46.55
C HIS A 194 -28.98 -5.06 45.80
N VAL A 195 -30.30 -4.89 45.74
CA VAL A 195 -31.20 -5.74 44.94
C VAL A 195 -30.97 -5.53 43.45
N PHE A 196 -30.79 -4.28 43.03
CA PHE A 196 -30.46 -3.92 41.66
C PHE A 196 -29.11 -4.49 41.22
N MET A 197 -28.07 -4.36 42.04
CA MET A 197 -26.73 -4.86 41.74
C MET A 197 -26.67 -6.39 41.67
N ASN A 198 -27.43 -7.10 42.52
CA ASN A 198 -27.52 -8.57 42.48
C ASN A 198 -28.36 -9.10 41.30
N GLY A 199 -29.20 -8.26 40.68
CA GLY A 199 -29.97 -8.60 39.49
C GLY A 199 -29.19 -8.49 38.17
N LEU A 200 -28.02 -7.87 38.20
CA LEU A 200 -27.12 -7.77 37.05
C LEU A 200 -26.24 -9.03 36.99
N ASP A 201 -26.66 -10.04 36.22
CA ASP A 201 -25.86 -11.24 35.92
C ASP A 201 -24.70 -10.88 34.95
N LEU A 202 -23.76 -10.08 35.45
CA LEU A 202 -22.48 -9.81 34.81
C LEU A 202 -21.52 -10.93 35.19
N LYS A 203 -21.44 -11.96 34.34
CA LYS A 203 -20.37 -12.94 34.39
C LYS A 203 -19.04 -12.23 34.12
N SER A 204 -18.35 -11.83 35.17
CA SER A 204 -16.96 -11.38 35.10
C SER A 204 -16.09 -12.61 34.85
N GLU A 205 -15.82 -12.92 33.58
CA GLU A 205 -14.63 -13.71 33.25
C GLU A 205 -13.41 -12.92 33.72
N ASN A 206 -12.49 -13.64 34.37
CA ASN A 206 -11.26 -13.14 34.97
C ASN A 206 -10.54 -12.12 34.07
N ILE A 207 -10.59 -10.85 34.48
CA ILE A 207 -9.64 -9.84 34.02
C ILE A 207 -8.61 -9.72 35.14
N ASP A 208 -7.43 -10.24 34.85
CA ASP A 208 -6.28 -10.24 35.74
C ASP A 208 -6.02 -8.84 36.30
N ALA A 209 -5.96 -8.77 37.63
CA ALA A 209 -5.56 -7.61 38.42
C ALA A 209 -4.05 -7.32 38.28
N SER A 210 -3.57 -7.12 37.04
CA SER A 210 -2.17 -6.81 36.75
C SER A 210 -1.99 -5.88 35.55
N LEU A 211 -2.76 -4.80 35.46
CA LEU A 211 -2.49 -3.70 34.52
C LEU A 211 -2.65 -2.34 35.21
N SER A 212 -1.92 -2.16 36.32
CA SER A 212 -1.64 -0.86 36.91
C SER A 212 -0.37 -0.26 36.30
N VAL A 213 -0.35 0.04 35.00
CA VAL A 213 0.68 0.89 34.40
C VAL A 213 0.05 1.67 33.25
N GLY A 214 -0.29 2.95 33.49
CA GLY A 214 -0.88 3.75 32.43
C GLY A 214 -1.28 5.20 32.74
N SER A 215 -0.64 5.90 33.67
CA SER A 215 -0.66 7.38 33.72
C SER A 215 0.46 7.93 34.63
N LYS A 216 1.72 7.70 34.23
CA LYS A 216 2.87 8.48 34.70
C LYS A 216 3.12 9.63 33.72
N LEU A 217 2.22 10.61 33.71
CA LEU A 217 2.30 11.94 33.09
C LEU A 217 0.97 12.57 33.52
N ASP A 218 0.80 13.15 34.70
CA ASP A 218 1.47 14.36 35.22
C ASP A 218 1.54 14.37 36.76
N ALA A 219 1.55 13.20 37.41
CA ALA A 219 1.53 13.07 38.87
C ALA A 219 2.86 13.44 39.57
N ALA A 220 3.84 13.99 38.85
CA ALA A 220 5.18 14.26 39.39
C ALA A 220 5.38 15.67 39.96
N ASN A 221 4.40 16.59 39.85
CA ASN A 221 4.61 18.00 40.21
C ASN A 221 3.66 18.63 41.23
N ASP A 222 2.84 17.85 41.93
CA ASP A 222 1.90 18.43 42.93
C ASP A 222 1.88 17.71 44.27
N LYS A 223 3.07 17.42 44.80
CA LYS A 223 3.24 16.92 46.18
C LYS A 223 2.83 17.93 47.27
N ASN A 224 2.38 19.14 46.88
CA ASN A 224 1.96 20.21 47.78
C ASN A 224 0.51 20.70 47.54
N LYS A 225 -0.29 20.04 46.68
CA LYS A 225 -1.71 20.41 46.58
C LYS A 225 -2.48 19.81 47.75
N LYS A 226 -2.89 20.68 48.66
CA LYS A 226 -3.81 20.39 49.77
C LYS A 226 -5.15 20.00 49.18
N LEU A 227 -5.36 18.71 48.92
CA LEU A 227 -6.60 18.15 48.41
C LEU A 227 -7.44 17.71 49.61
N LEU A 228 -8.70 18.15 49.65
CA LEU A 228 -9.67 17.71 50.64
C LEU A 228 -10.50 16.59 50.03
N THR A 229 -10.63 15.49 50.75
CA THR A 229 -11.54 14.42 50.36
C THR A 229 -12.97 14.77 50.75
N LEU A 230 -13.95 14.08 50.16
CA LEU A 230 -15.37 14.30 50.52
C LEU A 230 -15.63 14.04 52.00
N GLU A 231 -14.93 13.06 52.61
CA GLU A 231 -15.02 12.77 54.04
C GLU A 231 -14.55 13.95 54.90
N ASP A 232 -13.48 14.63 54.49
CA ASP A 232 -12.95 15.81 55.17
C ASP A 232 -13.95 16.98 55.10
N LEU A 233 -14.60 17.17 53.95
CA LEU A 233 -15.63 18.20 53.76
C LEU A 233 -16.86 17.95 54.63
N TYR A 234 -17.31 16.68 54.73
CA TYR A 234 -18.40 16.30 55.64
C TYR A 234 -18.03 16.52 57.10
N TRP A 235 -16.78 16.25 57.48
CA TRP A 235 -16.29 16.53 58.82
C TRP A 235 -16.29 18.04 59.12
N VAL A 236 -15.75 18.87 58.22
CA VAL A 236 -15.72 20.33 58.35
C VAL A 236 -17.14 20.88 58.45
N TYR A 237 -18.04 20.40 57.61
CA TYR A 237 -19.45 20.77 57.62
C TYR A 237 -20.11 20.47 58.98
N LYS A 238 -19.95 19.23 59.48
CA LYS A 238 -20.49 18.82 60.77
C LYS A 238 -19.94 19.67 61.92
N LYS A 239 -18.65 20.02 61.87
CA LYS A 239 -18.02 20.80 62.93
C LYS A 239 -18.47 22.26 62.93
N ILE A 240 -18.74 22.83 61.75
CA ILE A 240 -19.34 24.16 61.61
C ILE A 240 -20.78 24.17 62.14
N GLU A 241 -21.57 23.11 61.89
CA GLU A 241 -22.91 22.98 62.49
C GLU A 241 -22.86 22.90 64.01
N GLU A 242 -21.94 22.12 64.58
CA GLU A 242 -21.73 22.03 66.04
C GLU A 242 -21.35 23.40 66.63
N ASN A 243 -20.37 24.10 66.02
CA ASN A 243 -19.91 25.41 66.51
C ASN A 243 -20.96 26.53 66.35
N ASN A 244 -21.84 26.44 65.34
CA ASN A 244 -22.94 27.38 65.14
C ASN A 244 -24.16 27.09 66.04
N SER A 245 -24.20 25.90 66.69
CA SER A 245 -25.27 25.49 67.61
C SER A 245 -25.07 26.02 69.03
N ASP A 246 -23.82 26.15 69.46
CA ASP A 246 -23.46 26.88 70.67
C ASP A 246 -23.54 28.39 70.37
N ASN A 247 -24.48 29.08 71.03
CA ASN A 247 -24.95 30.46 70.79
C ASN A 247 -23.85 31.55 70.87
N SER A 248 -22.87 31.49 69.99
CA SER A 248 -21.83 32.48 69.75
C SER A 248 -22.20 33.31 68.52
N LYS A 249 -21.93 34.62 68.58
CA LYS A 249 -22.50 35.62 67.65
C LYS A 249 -21.86 35.65 66.25
N ASP A 250 -20.73 34.99 66.06
CA ASP A 250 -20.02 34.94 64.78
C ASP A 250 -20.26 33.57 64.13
N LYS A 251 -21.32 33.47 63.31
CA LYS A 251 -21.61 32.26 62.53
C LYS A 251 -20.70 32.21 61.31
N ILE A 252 -19.96 31.13 61.17
CA ILE A 252 -19.10 30.89 60.01
C ILE A 252 -19.87 30.03 59.02
N TYR A 253 -19.93 30.44 57.76
CA TYR A 253 -20.61 29.67 56.73
C TYR A 253 -19.64 28.80 55.94
N PHE A 254 -20.06 27.57 55.64
CA PHE A 254 -19.26 26.61 54.88
C PHE A 254 -18.78 27.18 53.54
N HIS A 255 -19.64 27.92 52.83
CA HIS A 255 -19.30 28.50 51.53
C HIS A 255 -18.25 29.63 51.61
N GLU A 256 -18.17 30.37 52.72
CA GLU A 256 -17.15 31.42 52.92
C GLU A 256 -15.74 30.83 53.09
N ILE A 257 -15.65 29.65 53.72
CA ILE A 257 -14.37 28.94 53.92
C ILE A 257 -13.83 28.39 52.60
N PHE A 258 -14.72 27.99 51.70
CA PHE A 258 -14.38 27.38 50.42
C PHE A 258 -14.42 28.37 49.24
N GLU A 259 -14.62 29.65 49.51
CA GLU A 259 -14.58 30.71 48.51
C GLU A 259 -13.19 30.77 47.85
N GLY A 260 -13.14 30.51 46.54
CA GLY A 260 -11.88 30.43 45.77
C GLY A 260 -11.26 29.02 45.67
N SER A 261 -11.90 27.99 46.24
CA SER A 261 -11.47 26.60 46.05
C SER A 261 -11.97 26.02 44.71
N GLY A 262 -11.14 25.20 44.05
CA GLY A 262 -11.45 24.59 42.76
C GLY A 262 -11.79 23.11 42.90
N ILE A 263 -12.88 22.66 42.27
CA ILE A 263 -13.30 21.26 42.25
C ILE A 263 -12.59 20.53 41.10
N ILE A 264 -11.88 19.45 41.42
CA ILE A 264 -11.24 18.58 40.42
C ILE A 264 -12.10 17.33 40.26
N LEU A 265 -12.73 17.19 39.09
CA LEU A 265 -13.53 16.00 38.78
C LEU A 265 -12.63 14.87 38.24
N PRO A 266 -12.94 13.61 38.57
CA PRO A 266 -12.26 12.46 37.98
C PRO A 266 -12.54 12.42 36.47
N GLN A 267 -11.48 12.32 35.65
CA GLN A 267 -11.61 12.16 34.21
C GLN A 267 -11.96 10.70 33.87
N ASN A 268 -12.86 10.53 32.91
CA ASN A 268 -13.25 9.20 32.45
C ASN A 268 -12.08 8.52 31.71
N GLY A 269 -11.84 7.24 31.99
CA GLY A 269 -10.76 6.50 31.32
C GLY A 269 -11.04 6.32 29.83
N GLU A 270 -10.12 6.74 28.98
CA GLU A 270 -10.21 6.47 27.54
C GLU A 270 -9.96 4.98 27.27
N ILE A 271 -10.87 4.35 26.54
CA ILE A 271 -10.71 2.95 26.13
C ILE A 271 -9.55 2.90 25.11
N PRO A 272 -8.49 2.11 25.33
CA PRO A 272 -7.37 2.03 24.40
C PRO A 272 -7.85 1.48 23.06
N ARG A 273 -7.44 2.13 21.98
CA ARG A 273 -7.77 1.71 20.61
C ARG A 273 -7.13 0.35 20.33
N ASN A 274 -7.84 -0.54 19.61
CA ASN A 274 -7.34 -1.88 19.28
C ASN A 274 -5.92 -1.81 18.66
N PRO A 275 -4.92 -2.50 19.24
CA PRO A 275 -3.52 -2.41 18.82
C PRO A 275 -3.27 -2.92 17.39
N GLU A 276 -4.09 -3.84 16.90
CA GLU A 276 -3.99 -4.35 15.53
C GLU A 276 -4.43 -3.31 14.51
N LEU A 277 -5.48 -2.55 14.83
CA LEU A 277 -5.97 -1.47 13.96
C LEU A 277 -4.96 -0.32 13.90
N GLU A 278 -4.33 0.02 15.02
CA GLU A 278 -3.30 1.05 15.06
C GLU A 278 -2.08 0.68 14.20
N LYS A 279 -1.60 -0.56 14.32
CA LYS A 279 -0.52 -1.09 13.45
C LYS A 279 -0.89 -0.99 11.97
N ARG A 280 -2.11 -1.35 11.59
CA ARG A 280 -2.59 -1.24 10.19
C ARG A 280 -2.66 0.21 9.72
N CYS A 281 -3.19 1.11 10.56
CA CYS A 281 -3.23 2.55 10.25
C CYS A 281 -1.82 3.12 10.06
N ASN A 282 -0.86 2.74 10.90
CA ASN A 282 0.53 3.18 10.79
C ASN A 282 1.19 2.67 9.51
N ILE A 283 0.95 1.41 9.13
CA ILE A 283 1.43 0.84 7.86
C ILE A 283 0.83 1.60 6.66
N LEU A 284 -0.48 1.83 6.63
CA LEU A 284 -1.15 2.54 5.55
C LEU A 284 -0.66 3.99 5.43
N LYS A 285 -0.48 4.67 6.55
CA LYS A 285 0.04 6.04 6.60
C LYS A 285 1.48 6.10 6.06
N ALA A 286 2.33 5.15 6.47
CA ALA A 286 3.70 5.05 5.96
C ALA A 286 3.72 4.73 4.45
N GLN A 287 2.82 3.88 3.96
CA GLN A 287 2.68 3.59 2.53
C GLN A 287 2.27 4.83 1.73
N GLN A 288 1.28 5.58 2.22
CA GLN A 288 0.81 6.80 1.56
C GLN A 288 1.91 7.88 1.53
N GLN A 289 2.62 8.05 2.64
CA GLN A 289 3.77 8.96 2.72
C GLN A 289 4.90 8.54 1.77
N ASN A 290 5.20 7.24 1.65
CA ASN A 290 6.18 6.74 0.70
C ASN A 290 5.77 6.98 -0.76
N GLN A 291 4.49 6.87 -1.09
CA GLN A 291 3.99 7.19 -2.43
C GLN A 291 4.14 8.69 -2.71
N GLN A 292 3.76 9.55 -1.78
CA GLN A 292 3.93 11.00 -1.89
C GLN A 292 5.40 11.39 -2.02
N TYR A 293 6.28 10.80 -1.20
CA TYR A 293 7.72 11.01 -1.28
C TYR A 293 8.28 10.61 -2.65
N LYS A 294 7.92 9.42 -3.17
CA LYS A 294 8.33 8.98 -4.52
C LYS A 294 7.81 9.88 -5.63
N ALA A 295 6.59 10.41 -5.49
CA ALA A 295 6.04 11.36 -6.45
C ALA A 295 6.81 12.69 -6.43
N MET A 296 7.11 13.22 -5.25
CA MET A 296 7.87 14.46 -5.06
C MET A 296 9.33 14.34 -5.52
N THR A 297 9.95 13.18 -5.30
CA THR A 297 11.36 12.95 -5.64
C THR A 297 11.60 12.43 -7.06
N LYS A 298 10.53 12.16 -7.83
CA LYS A 298 10.61 11.63 -9.20
C LYS A 298 11.49 12.46 -10.14
N ASN A 299 11.54 13.78 -9.92
CA ASN A 299 12.28 14.72 -10.78
C ASN A 299 13.69 15.05 -10.27
N VAL A 300 14.04 14.57 -9.07
CA VAL A 300 15.30 14.90 -8.37
C VAL A 300 16.21 13.67 -8.26
N ASP A 301 15.66 12.47 -8.41
CA ASP A 301 16.38 11.22 -8.26
C ASP A 301 17.22 10.87 -9.52
N ASN A 302 18.40 11.48 -9.65
CA ASN A 302 19.43 11.09 -10.63
C ASN A 302 20.02 9.69 -10.34
N VAL A 303 19.75 9.09 -9.18
CA VAL A 303 20.28 7.75 -8.81
C VAL A 303 19.49 6.63 -9.51
N ARG A 304 18.27 6.92 -9.98
CA ARG A 304 17.49 6.04 -10.89
C ARG A 304 17.78 6.29 -12.37
N GLN A 305 19.01 6.67 -12.71
CA GLN A 305 19.47 6.57 -14.08
C GLN A 305 19.44 5.08 -14.45
N LYS A 306 18.44 4.66 -15.24
CA LYS A 306 18.42 3.31 -15.81
C LYS A 306 19.73 3.15 -16.57
N TYR A 307 20.63 2.32 -16.04
CA TYR A 307 21.83 1.97 -16.77
C TYR A 307 21.38 1.32 -18.09
N PRO A 308 22.03 1.64 -19.22
CA PRO A 308 21.63 1.11 -20.52
C PRO A 308 21.54 -0.43 -20.52
N GLU A 309 22.28 -1.08 -19.64
CA GLU A 309 22.34 -2.54 -19.44
C GLU A 309 21.05 -3.16 -18.84
N ASP A 310 20.26 -2.37 -18.08
CA ASP A 310 18.97 -2.81 -17.49
C ASP A 310 17.78 -2.62 -18.45
N THR A 311 18.02 -2.05 -19.64
CA THR A 311 16.97 -1.86 -20.62
C THR A 311 16.75 -3.17 -21.38
N ILE A 312 15.51 -3.65 -21.43
CA ILE A 312 15.12 -4.87 -22.18
C ILE A 312 15.71 -4.88 -23.61
N ALA A 313 15.79 -3.71 -24.24
CA ALA A 313 16.38 -3.56 -25.57
C ALA A 313 17.87 -3.93 -25.65
N TYR A 314 18.67 -3.63 -24.62
CA TYR A 314 20.09 -3.97 -24.58
C TYR A 314 20.29 -5.49 -24.42
N GLN A 315 19.55 -6.10 -23.50
CA GLN A 315 19.55 -7.56 -23.30
C GLN A 315 19.10 -8.29 -24.58
N MET A 316 18.07 -7.80 -25.27
CA MET A 316 17.60 -8.35 -26.55
C MET A 316 18.66 -8.26 -27.65
N LYS A 317 19.40 -7.14 -27.71
CA LYS A 317 20.49 -6.95 -28.68
C LYS A 317 21.65 -7.91 -28.44
N GLN A 318 21.97 -8.19 -27.17
CA GLN A 318 23.00 -9.15 -26.81
C GLN A 318 22.57 -10.58 -27.17
N LEU A 319 21.32 -10.95 -26.92
CA LEU A 319 20.76 -12.25 -27.33
C LEU A 319 20.79 -12.45 -28.85
N ASN A 320 20.46 -11.43 -29.64
CA ASN A 320 20.51 -11.52 -31.11
C ASN A 320 21.92 -11.85 -31.63
N LYS A 321 22.98 -11.32 -30.98
CA LYS A 321 24.38 -11.59 -31.34
C LYS A 321 24.79 -13.03 -31.04
N HIS A 322 24.27 -13.64 -29.98
CA HIS A 322 24.53 -15.04 -29.68
C HIS A 322 23.70 -15.97 -30.58
N LEU A 323 22.46 -15.60 -30.90
CA LEU A 323 21.59 -16.36 -31.80
C LEU A 323 22.18 -16.46 -33.21
N ILE A 324 22.71 -15.36 -33.75
CA ILE A 324 23.37 -15.40 -35.07
C ILE A 324 24.65 -16.28 -35.06
N ALA A 325 25.38 -16.33 -33.94
CA ALA A 325 26.56 -17.19 -33.82
C ALA A 325 26.19 -18.69 -33.78
N VAL A 326 25.07 -19.04 -33.13
CA VAL A 326 24.55 -20.42 -33.12
C VAL A 326 24.03 -20.82 -34.50
N ALA A 327 23.37 -19.91 -35.22
CA ALA A 327 22.93 -20.18 -36.59
C ALA A 327 24.11 -20.44 -37.54
N GLN A 328 25.18 -19.66 -37.43
CA GLN A 328 26.43 -19.86 -38.20
C GLN A 328 27.03 -21.25 -37.93
N PHE A 329 27.05 -21.68 -36.66
CA PHE A 329 27.51 -23.00 -36.27
C PHE A 329 26.73 -24.11 -36.98
N ILE A 330 25.41 -24.02 -36.95
CA ILE A 330 24.54 -25.01 -37.61
C ILE A 330 24.81 -25.03 -39.11
N PHE A 331 24.91 -23.87 -39.75
CA PHE A 331 25.16 -23.78 -41.19
C PHE A 331 26.52 -24.36 -41.58
N SER A 332 27.56 -24.13 -40.78
CA SER A 332 28.89 -24.69 -41.01
C SER A 332 28.94 -26.22 -40.84
N VAL A 333 28.23 -26.77 -39.84
CA VAL A 333 28.13 -28.22 -39.67
C VAL A 333 27.38 -28.87 -40.83
N ILE A 334 26.29 -28.23 -41.29
CA ILE A 334 25.54 -28.68 -42.47
C ILE A 334 26.44 -28.62 -43.72
N ALA A 335 27.21 -27.55 -43.89
CA ALA A 335 28.15 -27.40 -45.01
C ALA A 335 29.27 -28.45 -44.96
N GLY A 336 29.85 -28.72 -43.79
CA GLY A 336 30.87 -29.75 -43.59
C GLY A 336 30.34 -31.16 -43.86
N PHE A 337 29.11 -31.43 -43.44
CA PHE A 337 28.41 -32.68 -43.77
C PHE A 337 28.13 -32.80 -45.27
N ALA A 338 27.60 -31.74 -45.90
CA ALA A 338 27.32 -31.71 -47.33
C ALA A 338 28.61 -31.85 -48.16
N PHE A 339 29.72 -31.27 -47.70
CA PHE A 339 31.02 -31.45 -48.33
C PHE A 339 31.52 -32.90 -48.25
N GLY A 340 31.44 -33.54 -47.07
CA GLY A 340 31.84 -34.94 -46.93
C GLY A 340 30.90 -35.92 -47.65
N PHE A 341 29.60 -35.58 -47.73
CA PHE A 341 28.59 -36.41 -48.37
C PHE A 341 28.58 -36.20 -49.89
N ILE A 342 28.31 -34.99 -50.39
CA ILE A 342 28.19 -34.68 -51.83
C ILE A 342 29.55 -34.34 -52.45
N GLY A 343 30.39 -33.57 -51.75
CA GLY A 343 31.67 -33.11 -52.30
C GLY A 343 32.64 -34.25 -52.63
N VAL A 344 32.69 -35.29 -51.80
CA VAL A 344 33.60 -36.43 -52.04
C VAL A 344 33.08 -37.37 -53.15
N GLU A 345 31.77 -37.51 -53.32
CA GLU A 345 31.20 -38.25 -54.46
C GLU A 345 31.57 -37.58 -55.79
N LEU A 346 31.53 -36.25 -55.83
CA LEU A 346 31.87 -35.46 -57.01
C LEU A 346 33.36 -35.58 -57.37
N LEU A 347 34.24 -35.74 -56.37
CA LEU A 347 35.69 -35.86 -56.55
C LEU A 347 36.19 -37.29 -56.81
N VAL A 348 35.61 -38.30 -56.17
CA VAL A 348 36.14 -39.69 -56.13
C VAL A 348 35.29 -40.67 -56.96
N GLY A 349 34.09 -40.28 -57.40
CA GLY A 349 33.19 -41.11 -58.20
C GLY A 349 32.26 -42.00 -57.37
N ARG A 350 31.69 -43.06 -57.98
CA ARG A 350 30.61 -43.91 -57.40
C ARG A 350 31.06 -44.66 -56.13
N LEU A 351 31.01 -43.97 -55.00
CA LEU A 351 31.15 -44.53 -53.66
C LEU A 351 29.79 -45.07 -53.19
N ASP A 352 29.79 -46.20 -52.48
CA ASP A 352 28.56 -46.74 -51.91
C ASP A 352 27.96 -45.78 -50.87
N PHE A 353 26.64 -45.74 -50.80
CA PHE A 353 25.89 -44.76 -50.02
C PHE A 353 26.29 -44.78 -48.53
N GLY A 354 26.58 -45.96 -47.99
CA GLY A 354 27.01 -46.11 -46.60
C GLY A 354 28.35 -45.43 -46.30
N PHE A 355 29.35 -45.54 -47.18
CA PHE A 355 30.63 -44.87 -47.01
C PHE A 355 30.52 -43.36 -47.17
N ARG A 356 29.66 -42.92 -48.09
CA ARG A 356 29.36 -41.50 -48.31
C ARG A 356 28.72 -40.86 -47.06
N LEU A 357 27.74 -41.55 -46.46
CA LEU A 357 27.10 -41.12 -45.22
C LEU A 357 28.12 -41.06 -44.08
N LEU A 358 28.96 -42.09 -43.94
CA LEU A 358 29.97 -42.16 -42.89
C LEU A 358 31.03 -41.04 -43.04
N LEU A 359 31.46 -40.75 -44.26
CA LEU A 359 32.41 -39.67 -44.54
C LEU A 359 31.79 -38.28 -44.30
N GLY A 360 30.54 -38.09 -44.71
CA GLY A 360 29.75 -36.90 -44.37
C GLY A 360 29.68 -36.66 -42.86
N ILE A 361 29.38 -37.71 -42.08
CA ILE A 361 29.31 -37.62 -40.61
C ILE A 361 30.69 -37.30 -40.02
N ILE A 362 31.77 -37.92 -40.50
CA ILE A 362 33.12 -37.63 -40.01
C ILE A 362 33.52 -36.18 -40.29
N CYS A 363 33.32 -35.68 -41.52
CA CYS A 363 33.61 -34.30 -41.88
C CYS A 363 32.72 -33.29 -41.13
N GLY A 364 31.43 -33.60 -40.95
CA GLY A 364 30.53 -32.76 -40.15
C GLY A 364 30.95 -32.70 -38.68
N LEU A 365 31.36 -33.84 -38.09
CA LEU A 365 31.81 -33.90 -36.70
C LEU A 365 33.15 -33.19 -36.47
N THR A 366 34.09 -33.29 -37.41
CA THR A 366 35.38 -32.56 -37.27
C THR A 366 35.17 -31.05 -37.34
N VAL A 367 34.31 -30.57 -38.24
CA VAL A 367 33.92 -29.15 -38.31
C VAL A 367 33.16 -28.73 -37.06
N ALA A 368 32.20 -29.54 -36.59
CA ALA A 368 31.44 -29.26 -35.37
C ALA A 368 32.36 -29.12 -34.15
N LEU A 369 33.34 -30.01 -33.97
CA LEU A 369 34.28 -29.93 -32.85
C LEU A 369 35.19 -28.71 -32.96
N ALA A 370 35.65 -28.38 -34.17
CA ALA A 370 36.47 -27.20 -34.40
C ALA A 370 35.69 -25.91 -34.08
N GLU A 371 34.46 -25.77 -34.58
CA GLU A 371 33.65 -24.58 -34.33
C GLU A 371 33.14 -24.48 -32.89
N LEU A 372 32.80 -25.60 -32.25
CA LEU A 372 32.43 -25.63 -30.84
C LEU A 372 33.58 -25.15 -29.95
N TYR A 373 34.82 -25.53 -30.28
CA TYR A 373 36.01 -25.02 -29.59
C TYR A 373 36.17 -23.50 -29.76
N PHE A 374 36.00 -22.98 -30.97
CA PHE A 374 36.05 -21.53 -31.22
C PHE A 374 34.92 -20.78 -30.53
N LEU A 375 33.70 -21.33 -30.49
CA LEU A 375 32.56 -20.75 -29.79
C LEU A 375 32.79 -20.70 -28.29
N ALA A 376 33.24 -21.80 -27.68
CA ALA A 376 33.55 -21.87 -26.26
C ALA A 376 34.67 -20.90 -25.87
N LYS A 377 35.72 -20.79 -26.70
CA LYS A 377 36.80 -19.83 -26.49
C LYS A 377 36.32 -18.38 -26.59
N LYS A 378 35.51 -18.06 -27.60
CA LYS A 378 34.94 -16.71 -27.78
C LYS A 378 34.00 -16.32 -26.65
N LEU A 379 33.18 -17.27 -26.16
CA LEU A 379 32.33 -17.06 -25.00
C LEU A 379 33.15 -16.78 -23.74
N ASN A 380 34.24 -17.52 -23.54
CA ASN A 380 35.13 -17.31 -22.40
C ASN A 380 35.87 -15.96 -22.47
N GLU A 381 36.32 -15.54 -23.66
CA GLU A 381 36.92 -14.21 -23.87
C GLU A 381 35.92 -13.08 -23.60
N ASP A 382 34.67 -13.21 -24.06
CA ASP A 382 33.60 -12.24 -23.79
C ASP A 382 33.30 -12.13 -22.27
N ILE A 383 33.24 -13.27 -21.55
CA ILE A 383 33.04 -13.31 -20.09
C ILE A 383 34.19 -12.63 -19.34
N ASN A 384 35.43 -12.91 -19.75
CA ASN A 384 36.62 -12.29 -19.14
C ASN A 384 36.67 -10.78 -19.42
N PHE A 385 36.22 -10.33 -20.60
CA PHE A 385 36.12 -8.91 -20.93
C PHE A 385 35.08 -8.21 -20.06
N THR A 386 33.90 -8.79 -19.87
CA THR A 386 32.85 -8.23 -18.98
C THR A 386 33.33 -8.14 -17.54
N ALA A 387 34.02 -9.16 -17.03
CA ALA A 387 34.58 -9.14 -15.68
C ALA A 387 35.62 -8.01 -15.50
N LYS A 388 36.50 -7.80 -16.50
CA LYS A 388 37.51 -6.74 -16.47
C LYS A 388 36.89 -5.34 -16.55
N THR A 389 35.82 -5.15 -17.31
CA THR A 389 35.08 -3.88 -17.35
C THR A 389 34.36 -3.57 -16.05
N GLU A 390 33.83 -4.58 -15.35
CA GLU A 390 33.23 -4.40 -14.02
C GLU A 390 34.26 -3.99 -12.96
N GLU A 391 35.47 -4.54 -13.00
CA GLU A 391 36.57 -4.15 -12.11
C GLU A 391 37.03 -2.69 -12.35
N LEU A 392 37.13 -2.27 -13.61
CA LEU A 392 37.42 -0.88 -13.98
C LEU A 392 36.31 0.09 -13.53
N ASN A 393 35.05 -0.31 -13.67
CA ASN A 393 33.92 0.52 -13.23
C ASN A 393 33.86 0.60 -11.69
N LYS A 394 34.16 -0.49 -10.97
CA LYS A 394 34.24 -0.48 -9.49
C LYS A 394 35.35 0.43 -8.98
N SER A 395 36.53 0.38 -9.60
CA SER A 395 37.66 1.26 -9.22
C SER A 395 37.39 2.74 -9.53
N SER A 396 36.65 3.05 -10.60
CA SER A 396 36.26 4.43 -10.94
C SER A 396 35.20 5.04 -10.00
N LYS A 397 34.42 4.21 -9.28
CA LYS A 397 33.42 4.65 -8.30
C LYS A 397 33.99 4.87 -6.89
N LEU A 398 35.26 4.54 -6.68
CA LEU A 398 35.97 4.66 -5.40
C LEU A 398 36.89 5.90 -5.31
N ASN A 399 37.03 6.67 -6.40
CA ASN A 399 37.59 8.03 -6.44
C ASN A 399 36.44 9.03 -6.61
#